data_AF-A0A6S6XYZ4-F1
#
_entry.id   AF-A0A6S6XYZ4-F1
#
_cell.length_a   1.000
_cell.length_b   1.000
_cell.length_c   1.000
_cell.angle_alpha   90.00
_cell.angle_beta   90.00
_cell.angle_gamma   90.00
#
_symmetry.space_group_name_H-M   'P 1'
#
loop_
_entity.id
_entity.type
_entity.pdbx_description
1 polymer ?
#
loop_
_entity_poly.entity_id
_entity_poly.type
_entity_poly.pdbx_seq_one_letter_code
_entity_poly.pdbx_strand_id
1 'polypeptide(L)' 'MTFDLDLLDPSRPPAADDPVQLRREQFALANASLALEGMNADAADLEIQEAVAAGALTSDEAVALYLERARKGAGS' A
#
# COMPACT_ATOMS: atom_id res chain seq x y z
N MET A 1 -30.96 -13.95 -6.10
CA MET A 1 -29.62 -13.64 -5.59
C MET A 1 -28.94 -14.97 -5.37
N THR A 2 -28.17 -15.44 -6.35
CA THR A 2 -27.56 -16.78 -6.30
C THR A 2 -26.26 -16.65 -5.51
N PHE A 3 -26.18 -17.34 -4.36
CA PHE A 3 -24.92 -17.48 -3.64
C PHE A 3 -24.04 -18.44 -4.44
N ASP A 4 -22.91 -17.94 -4.91
CA ASP A 4 -21.96 -18.72 -5.69
C ASP A 4 -21.17 -19.63 -4.74
N LEU A 5 -21.56 -20.90 -4.69
CA LEU A 5 -20.92 -21.91 -3.85
C LEU A 5 -19.50 -22.25 -4.33
N ASP A 6 -19.11 -21.86 -5.56
CA ASP A 6 -17.76 -22.06 -6.09
C ASP A 6 -16.71 -21.12 -5.45
N LEU A 7 -17.15 -20.17 -4.61
CA LEU A 7 -16.26 -19.38 -3.73
C LEU A 7 -15.87 -20.13 -2.44
N LEU A 8 -16.55 -21.25 -2.14
CA LEU A 8 -16.31 -22.05 -0.94
C LEU A 8 -15.51 -23.33 -1.21
N ASP A 9 -15.12 -23.58 -2.46
CA ASP A 9 -14.31 -24.74 -2.81
C ASP A 9 -12.88 -24.58 -2.26
N PRO A 10 -12.48 -25.36 -1.23
CA PRO A 10 -11.15 -25.27 -0.63
C PRO A 10 -10.04 -25.83 -1.55
N SER A 11 -10.40 -26.49 -2.65
CA SER A 11 -9.47 -26.99 -3.67
C SER A 11 -9.24 -26.02 -4.81
N ARG A 12 -10.06 -24.95 -4.90
CA ARG A 12 -9.80 -23.84 -5.80
C ARG A 12 -8.54 -23.15 -5.29
N PRO A 13 -7.44 -23.10 -6.09
CA PRO A 13 -6.31 -22.29 -5.70
C PRO A 13 -6.86 -20.87 -5.48
N PRO A 14 -6.51 -20.20 -4.37
CA PRO A 14 -6.88 -18.80 -4.21
C PRO A 14 -6.50 -18.11 -5.50
N ALA A 15 -7.37 -17.23 -6.02
CA ALA A 15 -6.94 -16.36 -7.10
C ALA A 15 -5.59 -15.81 -6.65
N ALA A 16 -4.54 -16.04 -7.45
CA ALA A 16 -3.23 -15.51 -7.13
C ALA A 16 -3.40 -14.00 -7.24
N ASP A 17 -3.80 -13.38 -6.13
CA ASP A 17 -4.02 -11.95 -6.06
C ASP A 17 -2.71 -11.35 -6.54
N ASP A 18 -2.82 -10.48 -7.55
CA ASP A 18 -1.66 -9.81 -8.11
C ASP A 18 -0.88 -9.21 -6.92
N PRO A 19 0.38 -9.61 -6.71
CA PRO A 19 1.15 -9.18 -5.54
C PRO A 19 1.29 -7.65 -5.49
N VAL A 20 1.08 -6.94 -6.61
CA VAL A 20 0.94 -5.48 -6.65
C VAL A 20 -0.38 -5.04 -6.01
N GLN A 21 -1.50 -5.64 -6.40
CA GLN A 21 -2.82 -5.34 -5.85
C GLN A 21 -2.89 -5.59 -4.35
N LEU A 22 -2.35 -6.72 -3.87
CA LEU A 22 -2.29 -7.02 -2.44
C LEU A 22 -1.51 -5.94 -1.67
N ARG A 23 -0.39 -5.45 -2.21
CA ARG A 23 0.38 -4.36 -1.59
C ARG A 23 -0.38 -3.03 -1.61
N ARG A 24 -1.09 -2.71 -2.69
CA ARG A 24 -1.95 -1.51 -2.76
C ARG A 24 -3.05 -1.55 -1.69
N GLU A 25 -3.69 -2.70 -1.50
CA GLU A 25 -4.70 -2.89 -0.45
C GLU A 25 -4.11 -2.71 0.95
N GLN A 26 -2.91 -3.25 1.20
CA GLN A 26 -2.20 -3.05 2.46
C GLN A 26 -1.88 -1.57 2.71
N PHE A 27 -1.41 -0.83 1.69
CA PHE A 27 -1.19 0.62 1.81
C PHE A 27 -2.48 1.39 2.04
N ALA A 28 -3.58 1.03 1.37
CA ALA A 28 -4.87 1.67 1.58
C ALA A 28 -5.37 1.49 3.02
N LEU A 29 -5.24 0.28 3.58
CA LEU A 29 -5.58 0.00 4.98
C LEU A 29 -4.69 0.79 5.96
N ALA A 30 -3.38 0.83 5.71
CA ALA A 30 -2.45 1.62 6.53
C ALA A 30 -2.79 3.12 6.50
N ASN A 31 -3.05 3.68 5.32
CA ASN A 31 -3.43 5.08 5.16
C ASN A 31 -4.77 5.38 5.84
N ALA A 32 -5.75 4.48 5.73
CA ALA A 32 -7.02 4.62 6.42
C ALA A 32 -6.83 4.65 7.95
N SER A 33 -5.96 3.78 8.48
CA SER A 33 -5.62 3.78 9.90
C SER A 33 -4.95 5.09 10.34
N LEU A 34 -4.04 5.64 9.55
CA LEU A 34 -3.38 6.91 9.86
C LEU A 34 -4.33 8.11 9.74
N ALA A 35 -5.26 8.08 8.79
CA ALA A 35 -6.27 9.12 8.62
C ALA A 35 -7.21 9.23 9.82
N LEU A 36 -7.49 8.13 10.54
CA LEU A 36 -8.24 8.16 11.80
C LEU A 36 -7.54 8.99 12.88
N GLU A 37 -6.22 9.10 12.84
CA GLU A 37 -5.39 9.94 13.72
C GLU A 37 -5.12 11.34 13.14
N GLY A 38 -5.79 11.70 12.02
CA GLY A 38 -5.60 12.98 11.33
C GLY A 38 -4.34 13.05 10.46
N MET A 39 -3.61 11.94 10.29
CA MET A 39 -2.39 11.87 9.48
C MET A 39 -2.74 11.38 8.07
N ASN A 40 -3.06 12.30 7.18
CA ASN A 40 -3.37 11.97 5.78
C ASN A 40 -2.08 11.85 4.97
N ALA A 41 -1.98 10.80 4.16
CA ALA A 41 -0.91 10.66 3.18
C ALA A 41 -1.02 11.76 2.12
N ASP A 42 0.08 12.47 1.88
CA ASP A 42 0.13 13.48 0.82
C ASP A 42 0.38 12.84 -0.56
N ALA A 43 0.30 13.63 -1.63
CA ALA A 43 0.43 13.14 -3.00
C ALA A 43 1.79 12.44 -3.25
N ALA A 44 2.86 12.94 -2.65
CA ALA A 44 4.19 12.37 -2.86
C ALA A 44 4.40 11.11 -2.01
N ASP A 45 3.75 11.02 -0.85
CA ASP A 45 3.71 9.78 -0.07
C ASP A 45 2.98 8.68 -0.85
N LEU A 46 1.86 9.00 -1.51
CA LEU A 46 1.11 8.06 -2.36
C LEU A 46 1.94 7.59 -3.57
N GLU A 47 2.73 8.46 -4.19
CA GLU A 47 3.64 8.10 -5.28
C GLU A 47 4.72 7.10 -4.83
N ILE A 48 5.30 7.29 -3.64
CA ILE A 48 6.30 6.37 -3.07
C ILE A 48 5.66 5.00 -2.77
N GLN A 49 4.47 4.99 -2.16
CA GLN A 49 3.73 3.76 -1.86
C GLN A 49 3.40 2.98 -3.13
N GLU A 50 2.96 3.65 -4.19
CA GLU A 50 2.69 3.03 -5.49
C GLU A 50 3.95 2.44 -6.12
N ALA A 51 5.08 3.16 -6.06
CA ALA A 51 6.35 2.64 -6.55
C ALA A 51 6.82 1.40 -5.78
N VAL A 52 6.60 1.35 -4.46
CA VAL A 52 6.85 0.14 -3.65
C VAL A 52 5.87 -0.98 -4.00
N ALA A 53 4.59 -0.67 -4.21
CA ALA A 53 3.58 -1.65 -4.59
C ALA A 53 3.86 -2.25 -5.97
N ALA A 54 4.32 -1.45 -6.94
CA ALA A 54 4.72 -1.91 -8.27
C ALA A 54 6.07 -2.66 -8.27
N GLY A 55 6.83 -2.59 -7.17
CA GLY A 55 8.19 -3.15 -7.09
C GLY A 55 9.26 -2.32 -7.81
N ALA A 56 8.95 -1.07 -8.15
CA ALA A 56 9.91 -0.10 -8.68
C ALA A 56 10.83 0.47 -7.59
N LEU A 57 10.41 0.41 -6.33
CA LEU A 57 11.23 0.70 -5.15
C LEU A 57 11.20 -0.47 -4.17
N THR A 58 12.35 -0.71 -3.55
CA THR A 58 12.43 -1.53 -2.34
C THR A 58 11.97 -0.73 -1.12
N SER A 59 11.65 -1.42 -0.03
CA SER A 59 11.30 -0.77 1.24
C SER A 59 12.42 0.14 1.77
N ASP A 60 13.68 -0.28 1.63
CA ASP A 60 14.84 0.48 2.11
C ASP A 60 15.02 1.79 1.32
N GLU A 61 14.83 1.75 0.00
CA GLU A 61 14.87 2.94 -0.85
C GLU A 61 13.71 3.90 -0.53
N ALA A 62 12.51 3.38 -0.30
CA ALA A 62 11.37 4.20 0.11
C ALA A 62 11.62 4.88 1.47
N VAL A 63 12.20 4.15 2.44
CA VAL A 63 12.60 4.74 3.74
C VAL A 63 13.64 5.85 3.55
N ALA A 64 14.63 5.66 2.68
CA ALA A 64 15.62 6.70 2.38
C ALA A 64 14.96 7.97 1.81
N LEU A 65 13.97 7.83 0.92
CA LEU A 65 13.21 8.95 0.37
C LEU A 65 12.40 9.68 1.44
N TYR A 66 11.72 8.96 2.33
CA TYR A 66 10.99 9.56 3.45
C TYR A 66 11.93 10.34 4.39
N LEU A 67 13.10 9.79 4.72
CA LEU A 67 14.10 10.46 5.56
C LEU A 67 14.65 11.73 4.90
N GLU A 68 14.88 11.70 3.60
CA GLU A 68 15.32 12.88 2.84
C GLU A 68 14.25 13.98 2.84
N ARG A 69 12.98 13.60 2.62
CA ARG A 69 11.83 14.52 2.68
C ARG A 69 11.70 15.16 4.05
N ALA A 70 11.76 14.36 5.12
CA ALA A 70 11.69 14.85 6.50
C ALA A 70 12.82 15.85 6.81
N ARG A 71 14.05 15.58 6.33
CA ARG A 71 15.18 16.50 6.50
C ARG A 71 14.95 17.85 5.81
N LYS A 72 14.38 17.85 4.60
CA LYS A 72 14.09 19.08 3.84
C LYS A 72 12.96 19.89 4.47
N GLY A 73 11.93 19.23 5.00
CA GLY A 73 10.81 19.88 5.69
C GLY A 73 11.18 20.50 7.04
N ALA A 74 12.13 19.90 7.78
CA ALA A 74 12.58 20.41 9.09
C ALA A 74 13.48 21.67 9.01
N GLY A 75 13.90 22.06 7.81
CA GLY A 75 14.77 23.22 7.57
C GLY A 75 14.07 24.46 6.99
N SER A 76 12.74 24.45 6.88
CA SER A 76 11.92 25.57 6.38
C SER A 76 11.18 26.30 7.50
#